data_AF-A0A6D2CI66-F1
#
_entry.id   AF-A0A6D2CI66-F1
#
_cell.length_a   1.000
_cell.length_b   1.000
_cell.length_c   1.000
_cell.angle_alpha   90.00
_cell.angle_beta   90.00
_cell.angle_gamma   90.00
#
_symmetry.space_group_name_H-M   'P 1'
#
loop_
_entity.id
_entity.type
_entity.pdbx_description
1 polymer ?
#
loop_
_entity_poly.entity_id
_entity_poly.type
_entity_poly.pdbx_seq_one_letter_code
_entity_poly.pdbx_strand_id
1 'polypeptide(L)' 'MVLSLFQFCFKWYKDSERFFHLLVGLPSYEKYLDYHKKYHPHCTPKTRKEFFMDSQNKRYSRDGAKKCC' A
#
# COMPACT_ATOMS: atom_id res chain seq x y z
N MET A 1 12.08 -29.10 -6.89
CA MET A 1 12.73 -28.60 -5.65
C MET A 1 13.15 -27.12 -5.74
N VAL A 2 13.79 -26.67 -6.82
CA VAL A 2 14.24 -25.25 -6.92
C VAL A 2 13.06 -24.27 -7.11
N LEU A 3 12.07 -24.62 -7.95
CA LEU A 3 10.87 -23.81 -8.19
C LEU A 3 9.99 -23.61 -6.94
N SER A 4 9.88 -24.64 -6.10
CA SER A 4 9.11 -24.58 -4.86
C SER A 4 9.76 -23.66 -3.82
N LEU A 5 11.09 -23.64 -3.75
CA LEU A 5 11.82 -22.71 -2.89
C LEU A 5 11.63 -21.27 -3.36
N PHE A 6 11.63 -21.05 -4.68
CA PHE A 6 11.47 -19.73 -5.27
C PHE A 6 10.06 -19.16 -5.02
N GLN A 7 9.02 -19.98 -5.20
CA GLN A 7 7.64 -19.60 -4.88
C GLN A 7 7.45 -19.34 -3.38
N PHE A 8 8.11 -20.11 -2.53
CA PHE A 8 8.08 -19.90 -1.08
C PHE A 8 8.68 -18.53 -0.72
N CYS A 9 9.91 -18.24 -1.17
CA CYS A 9 10.54 -16.94 -0.93
C CYS A 9 9.70 -15.76 -1.43
N PHE A 10 9.09 -15.87 -2.63
CA PHE A 10 8.21 -14.83 -3.18
C PHE A 10 6.94 -14.63 -2.33
N LYS A 11 6.36 -15.72 -1.83
CA LYS A 11 5.17 -15.67 -0.98
C LYS A 11 5.49 -15.03 0.38
N TRP A 12 6.61 -15.39 0.99
CA TRP A 12 7.10 -14.77 2.22
C TRP A 12 7.42 -13.29 2.05
N TYR A 13 8.02 -12.90 0.93
CA TYR A 13 8.25 -11.49 0.61
C TYR A 13 6.93 -10.71 0.54
N LYS A 14 5.90 -11.25 -0.13
CA LYS A 14 4.60 -10.60 -0.24
C LYS A 14 3.87 -10.47 1.11
N ASP A 15 3.95 -11.52 1.95
CA ASP A 15 3.36 -11.49 3.29
C ASP A 15 4.12 -10.54 4.24
N SER A 16 5.45 -10.40 4.07
CA SER A 16 6.28 -9.50 4.88
C SER A 16 5.94 -8.02 4.69
N GLU A 17 5.42 -7.63 3.50
CA GLU A 17 5.04 -6.25 3.19
C GLU A 17 4.05 -5.71 4.24
N ARG A 18 3.12 -6.54 4.72
CA ARG A 18 2.12 -6.16 5.73
C ARG A 18 2.74 -5.80 7.08
N PHE A 19 3.87 -6.41 7.42
CA PHE A 19 4.58 -6.15 8.67
C PHE A 19 5.46 -4.90 8.56
N PHE A 20 6.19 -4.74 7.45
CA PHE A 20 7.04 -3.55 7.22
C PHE A 20 6.23 -2.25 7.13
N HIS A 21 5.03 -2.28 6.54
CA HIS A 21 4.12 -1.14 6.49
C HIS A 21 3.72 -0.63 7.89
N LEU A 22 3.61 -1.52 8.88
CA LEU A 22 3.35 -1.14 10.28
C LEU A 22 4.56 -0.43 10.92
N LEU A 23 5.79 -0.88 10.60
CA LEU A 23 7.02 -0.30 11.13
C LEU A 23 7.27 1.12 10.58
N VAL A 24 7.03 1.32 9.29
CA VAL A 24 7.20 2.63 8.62
C VAL A 24 5.96 3.53 8.84
N GLY A 25 4.84 2.94 9.26
CA GLY A 25 3.58 3.63 9.47
C GLY A 25 2.90 4.11 8.18
N LEU A 26 3.19 3.45 7.06
CA LEU A 26 2.55 3.68 5.77
C LEU A 26 1.46 2.61 5.55
N PRO A 27 0.30 2.97 4.96
CA PRO A 27 -0.74 2.00 4.65
C PRO A 27 -0.33 1.08 3.48
N SER A 28 -0.83 -0.17 3.50
CA SER A 28 -0.63 -1.13 2.40
C SER A 28 -1.52 -0.82 1.20
N TYR A 29 -0.97 -0.96 -0.01
CA TYR A 29 -1.71 -0.73 -1.26
C TYR A 29 -2.88 -1.70 -1.46
N GLU A 30 -2.75 -2.97 -1.05
CA GLU A 30 -3.85 -3.95 -1.14
C GLU A 30 -5.05 -3.49 -0.30
N LYS A 31 -4.81 -3.04 0.95
CA LYS A 31 -5.86 -2.52 1.82
C LYS A 31 -6.50 -1.25 1.26
N TYR A 32 -5.72 -0.39 0.60
CA TYR A 32 -6.26 0.78 -0.10
C TYR A 32 -7.20 0.38 -1.22
N LEU A 33 -6.86 -0.62 -2.05
CA LEU A 33 -7.75 -1.09 -3.11
C LEU A 33 -9.05 -1.69 -2.57
N ASP A 34 -8.98 -2.49 -1.50
CA ASP A 34 -10.19 -3.04 -0.86
C ASP A 34 -11.09 -1.93 -0.31
N TYR A 35 -10.52 -0.95 0.38
CA TYR A 35 -11.24 0.22 0.88
C TYR A 35 -11.84 1.03 -0.28
N HIS A 36 -11.04 1.32 -1.31
CA HIS A 36 -11.45 2.11 -2.45
C HIS A 36 -12.58 1.43 -3.23
N LYS A 37 -12.50 0.12 -3.43
CA LYS A 37 -13.57 -0.66 -4.07
C LYS A 37 -14.86 -0.63 -3.25
N LYS A 38 -14.76 -0.65 -1.91
CA LYS A 38 -15.91 -0.64 -1.01
C LYS A 38 -16.60 0.72 -0.91
N TYR A 39 -15.83 1.81 -0.86
CA TYR A 39 -16.36 3.16 -0.55
C TYR A 39 -16.33 4.13 -1.74
N HIS A 40 -15.51 3.86 -2.75
CA HIS A 40 -15.37 4.68 -3.96
C HIS A 40 -15.42 3.83 -5.25
N PRO A 41 -16.45 3.00 -5.46
CA PRO A 41 -16.52 2.06 -6.60
C PRO A 41 -16.56 2.75 -7.97
N HIS A 42 -16.98 4.03 -8.02
CA HIS A 42 -17.08 4.81 -9.26
C HIS A 42 -15.83 5.63 -9.59
N CYS A 43 -14.84 5.65 -8.70
CA CYS A 43 -13.59 6.37 -8.93
C CYS A 43 -12.51 5.39 -9.41
N THR A 44 -11.55 5.89 -10.19
CA THR A 44 -10.37 5.09 -10.54
C THR A 44 -9.37 5.14 -9.38
N PRO A 45 -8.94 3.99 -8.82
CA PRO A 45 -7.95 3.99 -7.77
C PRO A 45 -6.62 4.55 -8.28
N LYS A 46 -5.90 5.24 -7.41
CA LYS A 46 -4.53 5.72 -7.67
C LYS A 46 -3.63 4.54 -7.99
N THR A 47 -2.62 4.76 -8.83
CA THR A 47 -1.58 3.76 -9.05
C THR A 47 -0.78 3.50 -7.77
N ARG A 48 -0.09 2.36 -7.68
CA ARG A 48 0.75 2.00 -6.52
C ARG A 48 1.74 3.13 -6.19
N LYS A 49 2.41 3.70 -7.21
CA LYS A 49 3.38 4.78 -7.04
C LYS A 49 2.73 6.05 -6.47
N GLU A 50 1.60 6.46 -7.04
CA GLU A 50 0.87 7.66 -6.58
C GLU A 50 0.37 7.49 -5.15
N PHE A 51 -0.17 6.32 -4.81
CA PHE A 51 -0.60 6.01 -3.45
C PHE A 51 0.56 6.09 -2.44
N PHE A 52 1.74 5.57 -2.78
CA PHE A 52 2.91 5.65 -1.91
C PHE A 52 3.41 7.08 -1.75
N MET A 53 3.45 7.87 -2.81
CA MET A 53 3.87 9.27 -2.73
C MET A 53 2.86 10.10 -1.93
N ASP A 54 1.56 9.89 -2.15
CA ASP A 54 0.49 10.53 -1.38
C ASP A 54 0.56 10.16 0.11
N SER A 55 0.79 8.88 0.43
CA SER A 55 0.91 8.40 1.81
C SER A 55 2.16 8.95 2.51
N GLN A 56 3.29 9.02 1.80
CA GLN A 56 4.52 9.62 2.32
C GLN A 56 4.35 11.12 2.53
N ASN A 57 3.76 11.85 1.57
CA ASN A 57 3.53 13.27 1.70
C ASN A 57 2.59 13.59 2.87
N LYS A 58 1.52 12.81 3.05
CA LYS A 58 0.60 12.97 4.19
C LYS A 58 1.29 12.80 5.54
N ARG A 59 2.26 11.89 5.63
CA ARG A 59 2.94 11.55 6.88
C ARG A 59 4.17 12.42 7.17
N TYR A 60 4.94 12.75 6.14
CA TYR A 60 6.27 13.36 6.28
C TYR A 60 6.36 14.79 5.75
N SER A 61 5.41 15.27 4.94
CA SER A 61 5.43 16.66 4.47
C SER A 61 4.76 17.60 5.47
N ARG A 62 5.32 18.80 5.60
CA ARG A 62 4.82 19.90 6.45
C ARG A 62 3.38 20.31 6.12
N ASP A 63 2.94 20.08 4.88
CA ASP A 63 1.60 20.39 4.34
C ASP A 63 0.65 19.18 4.27
N GLY A 64 1.07 18.00 4.77
CA GLY A 64 0.39 16.71 4.58
C GLY A 64 -1.05 16.60 5.12
N ALA A 65 -1.51 17.61 5.86
CA ALA A 65 -2.86 17.71 6.41
C ALA A 65 -3.90 18.32 5.46
N LYS A 66 -3.58 18.52 4.17
CA LYS A 66 -4.61 18.90 3.18
C LYS A 66 -5.59 17.74 3.01
N LYS A 67 -6.68 17.82 3.78
CA LYS A 67 -7.83 16.91 3.79
C LYS A 67 -8.33 16.76 2.35
N CYS A 68 -8.40 15.50 1.91
CA CYS A 68 -8.90 15.14 0.59
C CYS A 68 -10.36 15.61 0.44
N CYS A 69 -10.71 16.09 -0.75
CA CYS A 69 -12.01 15.82 -1.36
C CYS A 69 -12.08 14.35 -1.79
#